data_AF-A0A941PHH3-F1
#
_entry.id   AF-A0A941PHH3-F1
#
_cell.length_a   1.000
_cell.length_b   1.000
_cell.length_c   1.000
_cell.angle_alpha   90.00
_cell.angle_beta   90.00
_cell.angle_gamma   90.00
#
_symmetry.space_group_name_H-M   'P 1'
#
loop_
_entity.id
_entity.type
_entity.pdbx_description
1 polymer ?
#
loop_
_entity_poly.entity_id
_entity_poly.type
_entity_poly.pdbx_seq_one_letter_code
_entity_poly.pdbx_strand_id
1 'polypeptide(L)'
;MRRLPLAKPRESDRMVGFTIPAGGAFYICDHDEVWRATIVPNPTIQATECAPYKFIEGRTDFLGLVFKGLPKNSPLFRVGKNEIAFNFDPKSDIATVNYSVGGQTGQIEFRTLSGDWFAASFSDDGRFLVLADPYDLAVYATS
;
A
#
# COMPACT_ATOMS: atom_id res chain seq x y z
N MET A 1 -7.36 -12.59 -8.45
CA MET A 1 -6.81 -12.06 -7.19
C MET A 1 -7.79 -12.23 -6.06
N ARG A 2 -7.31 -12.52 -4.84
CA ARG A 2 -8.14 -12.74 -3.65
C ARG A 2 -7.81 -11.72 -2.56
N ARG A 3 -8.81 -10.99 -2.04
CA ARG A 3 -8.61 -10.06 -0.91
C ARG A 3 -8.27 -10.86 0.35
N LEU A 4 -7.27 -10.39 1.10
CA LEU A 4 -6.85 -10.94 2.38
C LEU A 4 -7.56 -10.23 3.54
N PRO A 5 -7.76 -10.88 4.69
CA PRO A 5 -8.35 -10.28 5.88
C PRO A 5 -7.32 -9.42 6.63
N LEU A 6 -6.73 -8.46 5.93
CA LEU A 6 -5.78 -7.48 6.46
C LEU A 6 -6.27 -6.09 6.04
N ALA A 7 -6.41 -5.20 7.00
CA ALA A 7 -6.90 -3.83 6.84
C ALA A 7 -5.97 -2.88 7.59
N LYS A 8 -6.22 -1.56 7.54
CA LYS A 8 -5.44 -0.62 8.34
C LYS A 8 -5.57 -0.91 9.85
N PRO A 9 -4.59 -0.51 10.68
CA PRO A 9 -4.72 -0.53 12.13
C PRO A 9 -5.99 0.21 12.58
N ARG A 10 -6.67 -0.31 13.61
CA ARG A 10 -7.93 0.31 14.09
C ARG A 10 -7.67 1.65 14.76
N GLU A 11 -6.50 1.76 15.36
CA GLU A 11 -5.99 2.90 16.11
C GLU A 11 -5.45 4.00 15.20
N SER A 12 -5.20 3.69 13.92
CA SER A 12 -4.69 4.68 12.97
C SER A 12 -5.85 5.51 12.41
N ASP A 13 -5.90 6.79 12.74
CA ASP A 13 -6.93 7.69 12.24
C ASP A 13 -6.69 8.09 10.78
N ARG A 14 -5.43 8.36 10.41
CA ARG A 14 -5.06 8.83 9.07
C ARG A 14 -3.63 8.45 8.71
N MET A 15 -3.47 7.44 7.86
CA MET A 15 -2.19 6.98 7.37
C MET A 15 -1.48 8.07 6.55
N VAL A 16 -0.19 8.23 6.79
CA VAL A 16 0.70 9.04 5.95
C VAL A 16 1.28 8.20 4.81
N GLY A 17 1.24 6.87 4.91
CA GLY A 17 1.64 5.98 3.84
C GLY A 17 2.03 4.59 4.31
N PHE A 18 2.63 3.82 3.42
CA PHE A 18 3.10 2.47 3.68
C PHE A 18 4.35 2.14 2.86
N THR A 19 5.12 1.13 3.28
CA THR A 19 6.27 0.63 2.50
C THR A 19 5.85 -0.43 1.51
N ILE A 20 6.53 -0.51 0.37
CA ILE A 20 6.37 -1.60 -0.60
C ILE A 20 6.62 -2.93 0.12
N PRO A 21 5.70 -3.91 0.04
CA PRO A 21 5.88 -5.16 0.76
C PRO A 21 7.09 -5.95 0.27
N ALA A 22 7.87 -6.45 1.23
CA ALA A 22 9.05 -7.25 1.01
C ALA A 22 9.11 -8.39 2.04
N GLY A 23 9.47 -9.59 1.59
CA GLY A 23 9.59 -10.75 2.48
C GLY A 23 8.28 -11.10 3.22
N GLY A 24 7.12 -10.79 2.62
CA GLY A 24 5.81 -11.10 3.21
C GLY A 24 5.36 -10.14 4.33
N ALA A 25 5.98 -8.97 4.47
CA ALA A 25 5.55 -7.94 5.40
C ALA A 25 5.73 -6.54 4.79
N PHE A 26 5.12 -5.55 5.42
CA PHE A 26 5.31 -4.15 5.14
C PHE A 26 5.02 -3.33 6.39
N TYR A 27 5.30 -2.03 6.31
CA TYR A 27 5.02 -1.08 7.38
C TYR A 27 3.94 -0.11 6.95
N ILE A 28 3.02 0.16 7.86
CA ILE A 28 1.99 1.19 7.77
C ILE A 28 2.43 2.31 8.71
N CYS A 29 2.36 3.56 8.26
CA CYS A 29 2.76 4.70 9.04
C CYS A 29 1.62 5.70 9.08
N ASP A 30 1.34 6.25 10.26
CA ASP A 30 0.58 7.49 10.38
C ASP A 30 1.42 8.59 11.05
N HIS A 31 0.74 9.59 11.62
CA HIS A 31 1.41 10.71 12.25
C HIS A 31 2.01 10.36 13.63
N ASP A 32 1.51 9.31 14.28
CA ASP A 32 1.80 9.00 15.69
C ASP A 32 2.52 7.65 15.86
N GLU A 33 2.28 6.67 14.98
CA GLU A 33 2.74 5.30 15.16
C GLU A 33 3.17 4.63 13.84
N VAL A 34 4.03 3.61 13.96
CA VAL A 34 4.46 2.76 12.85
C VAL A 34 4.07 1.33 13.16
N TRP A 35 3.23 0.73 12.32
CA TRP A 35 2.83 -0.66 12.45
C TRP A 35 3.55 -1.55 11.45
N ARG A 36 3.99 -2.72 11.90
CA ARG A 36 4.42 -3.81 11.02
C ARG A 36 3.22 -4.68 10.69
N ALA A 37 2.84 -4.70 9.42
CA ALA A 37 1.84 -5.60 8.85
C ALA A 37 2.54 -6.84 8.26
N THR A 38 2.37 -7.99 8.92
CA THR A 38 2.79 -9.29 8.38
C THR A 38 1.66 -9.84 7.52
N ILE A 39 1.95 -10.26 6.29
CA ILE A 39 0.98 -10.88 5.37
C ILE A 39 1.09 -12.41 5.47
N VAL A 40 2.32 -12.94 5.53
CA VAL A 40 2.61 -14.38 5.66
C VAL A 40 3.65 -14.62 6.77
N PRO A 41 3.62 -15.77 7.46
CA PRO A 41 2.69 -16.88 7.25
C PRO A 41 1.27 -16.61 7.78
N ASN A 42 1.12 -15.69 8.74
CA ASN A 42 -0.17 -15.34 9.33
C ASN A 42 -0.37 -13.82 9.33
N PRO A 43 -1.50 -13.32 8.75
CA PRO A 43 -1.82 -11.90 8.77
C PRO A 43 -1.89 -11.33 10.19
N THR A 44 -1.03 -10.36 10.49
CA THR A 44 -1.01 -9.67 11.80
C THR A 44 -0.54 -8.23 11.62
N ILE A 45 -0.96 -7.35 12.55
CA ILE A 45 -0.52 -5.96 12.61
C ILE A 45 -0.10 -5.68 14.05
N GLN A 46 1.10 -5.14 14.21
CA GLN A 46 1.69 -4.84 15.51
C GLN A 46 2.34 -3.47 15.47
N ALA A 47 2.11 -2.66 16.50
CA ALA A 47 2.85 -1.41 16.70
C ALA A 47 4.35 -1.71 16.85
N THR A 48 5.17 -0.70 16.57
CA THR A 48 6.62 -0.82 16.66
C THR A 48 7.16 0.32 17.51
N GLU A 49 8.41 0.25 17.94
CA GLU A 49 9.04 1.36 18.68
C GLU A 49 9.60 2.46 17.74
N CYS A 50 9.22 2.45 16.46
CA CYS A 50 9.75 3.37 15.46
C CYS A 50 9.04 4.72 15.54
N ALA A 51 9.81 5.81 15.58
CA ALA A 51 9.24 7.15 15.45
C ALA A 51 8.82 7.42 13.98
N PRO A 52 7.55 7.75 13.69
CA PRO A 52 7.00 7.80 12.33
C PRO A 52 7.84 8.58 11.31
N TYR A 53 8.02 9.88 11.52
CA TYR A 53 8.73 10.73 10.55
C TYR A 53 10.20 10.34 10.37
N LYS A 54 10.87 9.90 11.44
CA LYS A 54 12.25 9.40 11.36
C LYS A 54 12.32 8.06 10.63
N PHE A 55 11.29 7.23 10.76
CA PHE A 55 11.21 5.94 10.10
C PHE A 55 11.08 6.10 8.59
N ILE A 56 10.29 7.08 8.13
CA ILE A 56 10.02 7.28 6.71
C ILE A 56 11.02 8.22 6.00
N GLU A 57 11.75 9.05 6.75
CA GLU A 57 12.76 9.95 6.18
C GLU A 57 13.86 9.17 5.44
N GLY A 58 14.05 9.47 4.15
CA GLY A 58 15.09 8.85 3.32
C GLY A 58 14.80 7.42 2.84
N ARG A 59 13.62 6.86 3.14
CA ARG A 59 13.21 5.55 2.60
C ARG A 59 12.84 5.63 1.12
N THR A 60 13.40 4.74 0.32
CA THR A 60 13.15 4.64 -1.13
C THR A 60 11.97 3.73 -1.48
N ASP A 61 11.40 3.03 -0.49
CA ASP A 61 10.30 2.07 -0.63
C ASP A 61 8.98 2.59 -0.05
N PHE A 62 8.92 3.83 0.44
CA PHE A 62 7.75 4.39 1.10
C PHE A 62 6.80 5.10 0.11
N LEU A 63 5.53 4.73 0.09
CA LEU A 63 4.47 5.28 -0.75
C LEU A 63 3.46 6.06 0.11
N GLY A 64 3.13 7.29 -0.29
CA GLY A 64 2.22 8.18 0.44
C GLY A 64 2.79 9.60 0.52
N LEU A 65 2.99 10.09 1.74
CA LEU A 65 3.57 11.38 2.06
C LEU A 65 4.97 11.54 1.44
N VAL A 66 5.21 12.70 0.84
CA VAL A 66 6.50 13.08 0.25
C VAL A 66 7.06 14.28 1.00
N PHE A 67 8.25 14.14 1.58
CA PHE A 67 8.91 15.25 2.27
C PHE A 67 9.42 16.29 1.28
N LYS A 68 9.40 17.55 1.70
CA LYS A 68 9.92 18.66 0.91
C LYS A 68 11.38 18.41 0.54
N GLY A 69 11.69 18.42 -0.74
CA GLY A 69 13.04 18.20 -1.27
C GLY A 69 13.39 16.74 -1.55
N LEU A 70 12.51 15.78 -1.23
CA LEU A 70 12.67 14.38 -1.62
C LEU A 70 11.78 14.03 -2.83
N PRO A 71 12.24 13.16 -3.74
CA PRO A 71 11.40 12.67 -4.83
C PRO A 71 10.32 11.73 -4.30
N LYS A 72 9.19 11.68 -4.99
CA LYS A 72 8.15 10.67 -4.72
C LYS A 72 8.66 9.29 -5.14
N ASN A 73 8.53 8.29 -4.27
CA ASN A 73 8.81 6.91 -4.64
C ASN A 73 7.75 6.37 -5.61
N SER A 74 8.17 5.51 -6.53
CA SER A 74 7.28 4.90 -7.51
C SER A 74 6.78 3.55 -7.01
N PRO A 75 5.47 3.26 -7.13
CA PRO A 75 4.96 1.92 -6.89
C PRO A 75 5.60 0.89 -7.83
N LEU A 76 5.59 -0.37 -7.42
CA LEU A 76 5.92 -1.48 -8.31
C LEU A 76 4.71 -1.81 -9.18
N PHE A 77 4.68 -1.19 -10.37
CA PHE A 77 3.62 -1.42 -11.36
C PHE A 77 3.74 -2.77 -12.07
N ARG A 78 4.96 -3.31 -12.20
CA ARG A 78 5.22 -4.57 -12.90
C ARG A 78 6.23 -5.42 -12.14
N VAL A 79 5.88 -6.67 -11.87
CA VAL A 79 6.77 -7.66 -11.23
C VAL A 79 6.61 -9.00 -11.95
N GLY A 80 7.67 -9.45 -12.61
CA GLY A 80 7.61 -10.62 -13.49
C GLY A 80 6.57 -10.43 -14.61
N LYS A 81 5.55 -11.29 -14.63
CA LYS A 81 4.43 -11.23 -15.59
C LYS A 81 3.20 -10.47 -15.05
N ASN A 82 3.25 -10.00 -13.81
CA ASN A 82 2.15 -9.29 -13.18
C ASN A 82 2.29 -7.80 -13.45
N GLU A 83 1.17 -7.13 -13.72
CA GLU A 83 1.10 -5.70 -14.02
C GLU A 83 -0.15 -5.09 -13.41
N ILE A 84 -0.03 -3.85 -12.93
CA ILE A 84 -1.12 -2.99 -12.49
C ILE A 84 -1.01 -1.62 -13.16
N ALA A 85 -2.16 -0.98 -13.41
CA ALA A 85 -2.23 0.38 -13.91
C ALA A 85 -3.43 1.10 -13.30
N PHE A 86 -3.22 2.33 -12.86
CA PHE A 86 -4.26 3.20 -12.33
C PHE A 86 -3.93 4.67 -12.64
N ASN A 87 -4.98 5.49 -12.70
CA ASN A 87 -4.86 6.94 -12.74
C ASN A 87 -5.71 7.51 -11.61
N PHE A 88 -5.07 8.10 -10.60
CA PHE A 88 -5.78 8.62 -9.43
C PHE A 88 -6.32 10.03 -9.72
N ASP A 89 -7.64 10.20 -9.59
CA ASP A 89 -8.29 11.52 -9.57
C ASP A 89 -8.65 11.86 -8.11
N PRO A 90 -8.04 12.90 -7.52
CA PRO A 90 -8.30 13.29 -6.13
C PRO A 90 -9.73 13.78 -5.87
N LYS A 91 -10.53 14.00 -6.92
CA LYS A 91 -11.95 14.38 -6.81
C LYS A 91 -12.90 13.19 -6.89
N SER A 92 -12.41 12.01 -7.25
CA SER A 92 -13.21 10.79 -7.31
C SER A 92 -13.22 10.08 -5.95
N ASP A 93 -14.35 9.45 -5.65
CA ASP A 93 -14.57 8.57 -4.50
C ASP A 93 -14.15 7.11 -4.77
N ILE A 94 -13.69 6.81 -5.99
CA ILE A 94 -13.24 5.49 -6.41
C ILE A 94 -11.93 5.59 -7.20
N ALA A 95 -10.91 4.86 -6.76
CA ALA A 95 -9.73 4.55 -7.56
C ALA A 95 -9.89 3.18 -8.24
N THR A 96 -9.80 3.15 -9.57
CA THR A 96 -9.82 1.90 -10.34
C THR A 96 -8.40 1.43 -10.65
N VAL A 97 -8.05 0.23 -10.19
CA VAL A 97 -6.79 -0.43 -10.51
C VAL A 97 -7.04 -1.55 -11.52
N ASN A 98 -6.59 -1.34 -12.75
CA ASN A 98 -6.55 -2.39 -13.76
C ASN A 98 -5.38 -3.32 -13.46
N TYR A 99 -5.55 -4.62 -13.65
CA TYR A 99 -4.50 -5.59 -13.42
C TYR A 99 -4.42 -6.63 -14.54
N SER A 100 -3.22 -7.19 -14.69
CA SER A 100 -2.92 -8.41 -15.43
C SER A 100 -2.06 -9.30 -14.53
N VAL A 101 -2.60 -10.43 -14.06
CA VAL A 101 -1.95 -11.31 -13.08
C VAL A 101 -2.20 -12.75 -13.48
N GLY A 102 -1.13 -13.54 -13.65
CA GLY A 102 -1.26 -14.96 -14.02
C GLY A 102 -2.00 -15.19 -15.36
N GLY A 103 -1.96 -14.22 -16.28
CA GLY A 103 -2.71 -14.25 -17.55
C GLY A 103 -4.18 -13.85 -17.43
N GLN A 104 -4.67 -13.51 -16.24
CA GLN A 104 -6.01 -12.96 -16.03
C GLN A 104 -5.95 -11.44 -15.95
N THR A 105 -6.85 -10.78 -16.65
CA THR A 105 -7.03 -9.33 -16.57
C THR A 105 -8.30 -9.00 -15.81
N GLY A 106 -8.29 -7.88 -15.07
CA GLY A 106 -9.48 -7.40 -14.40
C GLY A 106 -9.30 -6.03 -13.77
N GLN A 107 -10.27 -5.65 -12.95
CA GLN A 107 -10.29 -4.36 -12.26
C GLN A 107 -10.56 -4.58 -10.77
N ILE A 108 -9.93 -3.74 -9.95
CA ILE A 108 -10.26 -3.56 -8.54
C ILE A 108 -10.76 -2.13 -8.39
N GLU A 109 -11.95 -1.96 -7.85
CA GLU A 109 -12.44 -0.66 -7.38
C GLU A 109 -12.11 -0.53 -5.89
N PHE A 110 -11.45 0.57 -5.56
CA PHE A 110 -11.10 0.92 -4.19
C PHE A 110 -11.76 2.25 -3.84
N ARG A 111 -12.57 2.26 -2.78
CA ARG A 111 -13.19 3.51 -2.32
C ARG A 111 -12.13 4.40 -1.69
N THR A 112 -11.99 5.60 -2.22
CA THR A 112 -11.10 6.63 -1.67
C THR A 112 -11.93 7.56 -0.78
N LEU A 113 -11.50 7.70 0.46
CA LEU A 113 -12.12 8.56 1.46
C LEU A 113 -11.39 9.90 1.58
N SER A 114 -10.22 10.02 0.95
CA SER A 114 -9.49 11.27 0.79
C SER A 114 -9.02 11.49 -0.65
N GLY A 115 -8.93 12.77 -1.03
CA GLY A 115 -8.25 13.22 -2.25
C GLY A 115 -6.74 13.45 -2.08
N ASP A 116 -6.15 13.18 -0.91
CA ASP A 116 -4.74 13.52 -0.65
C ASP A 116 -3.78 12.66 -1.48
N TRP A 117 -3.94 11.34 -1.39
CA TRP A 117 -3.11 10.37 -2.09
C TRP A 117 -3.81 9.03 -2.19
N PHE A 118 -3.44 8.28 -3.22
CA PHE A 118 -3.74 6.88 -3.40
C PHE A 118 -2.50 6.19 -3.96
N ALA A 119 -2.22 4.98 -3.51
CA ALA A 119 -1.16 4.15 -4.07
C ALA A 119 -1.59 2.69 -4.14
N ALA A 120 -1.20 2.04 -5.25
CA ALA A 120 -1.29 0.60 -5.42
C ALA A 120 0.09 0.07 -5.85
N SER A 121 0.61 -0.95 -5.16
CA SER A 121 1.91 -1.53 -5.46
C SER A 121 1.90 -3.04 -5.26
N PHE A 122 2.57 -3.76 -6.16
CA PHE A 122 2.95 -5.14 -5.86
C PHE A 122 3.99 -5.21 -4.74
N SER A 123 4.07 -6.37 -4.09
CA SER A 123 5.25 -6.80 -3.35
C SER A 123 6.43 -7.04 -4.28
N ASP A 124 7.65 -7.02 -3.75
CA ASP A 124 8.90 -7.29 -4.47
C ASP A 124 8.90 -8.63 -5.22
N ASP A 125 8.25 -9.64 -4.65
CA ASP A 125 8.07 -10.98 -5.21
C ASP A 125 6.81 -11.14 -6.07
N GLY A 126 5.99 -10.09 -6.19
CA GLY A 126 4.75 -10.07 -6.97
C GLY A 126 3.63 -10.95 -6.44
N ARG A 127 3.77 -11.54 -5.24
CA ARG A 127 2.75 -12.41 -4.61
C ARG A 127 1.60 -11.63 -3.98
N PHE A 128 1.81 -10.35 -3.68
CA PHE A 128 0.81 -9.50 -3.05
C PHE A 128 0.65 -8.18 -3.79
N LEU A 129 -0.53 -7.60 -3.68
CA LEU A 129 -0.86 -6.25 -4.14
C LEU A 129 -1.48 -5.49 -2.98
N VAL A 130 -0.93 -4.34 -2.61
CA VAL A 130 -1.44 -3.45 -1.57
C VAL A 130 -1.99 -2.19 -2.22
N LEU A 131 -3.23 -1.84 -1.87
CA LEU A 131 -3.89 -0.59 -2.22
C LEU A 131 -4.15 0.17 -0.93
N ALA A 132 -3.88 1.48 -0.91
CA ALA A 132 -4.19 2.31 0.24
C ALA A 132 -4.45 3.77 -0.15
N ASP A 133 -5.25 4.42 0.68
CA ASP A 133 -5.37 5.87 0.80
C ASP A 133 -5.15 6.25 2.28
N PRO A 134 -5.31 7.51 2.73
CA PRO A 134 -5.14 7.86 4.14
C PRO A 134 -6.04 7.10 5.13
N TYR A 135 -7.18 6.55 4.71
CA TYR A 135 -8.22 6.05 5.61
C TYR A 135 -8.55 4.57 5.44
N ASP A 136 -8.08 3.92 4.39
CA ASP A 136 -8.31 2.49 4.17
C ASP A 136 -7.10 1.83 3.51
N LEU A 137 -7.00 0.51 3.72
CA LEU A 137 -5.99 -0.36 3.16
C LEU A 137 -6.59 -1.70 2.77
N ALA A 138 -6.23 -2.19 1.59
CA ALA A 138 -6.62 -3.51 1.11
C ALA A 138 -5.40 -4.26 0.58
N VAL A 139 -5.30 -5.54 0.98
CA VAL A 139 -4.24 -6.45 0.50
C VAL A 139 -4.86 -7.59 -0.29
N TYR A 140 -4.26 -7.92 -1.42
CA TYR A 140 -4.69 -8.99 -2.31
C TYR A 140 -3.55 -9.98 -2.53
N ALA A 141 -3.87 -11.28 -2.51
CA ALA A 141 -3.00 -12.32 -3.04
C ALA A 141 -3.16 -12.43 -4.56
N THR A 142 -2.03 -12.55 -5.26
CA THR A 142 -1.98 -12.67 -6.73
C THR A 142 -2.16 -14.11 -7.23
N SER A 143 -2.03 -15.10 -6.33
CA SER A 143 -2.28 -16.53 -6.56
C SER A 143 -3.29 -17.11 -5.59
#